data_AF-A0A850KD19-F1
#
_entry.id   AF-A0A850KD19-F1
#
_cell.length_a   1.000
_cell.length_b   1.000
_cell.length_c   1.000
_cell.angle_alpha   90.00
_cell.angle_beta   90.00
_cell.angle_gamma   90.00
#
_symmetry.space_group_name_H-M   'P 1'
#
loop_
_entity.id
_entity.type
_entity.pdbx_description
1 polymer ?
#
loop_
_entity_poly.entity_id
_entity_poly.type
_entity_poly.pdbx_seq_one_letter_code
_entity_poly.pdbx_strand_id
1 'polypeptide(L)'
;MEFYFEFGSPYGYFASQEIDAIAETFDREVVWKPFMLGPAFKKTGSVPFMEVPLKGPYCVKDWQRMSLYTKTPWQMPEKFPTAVLAAPRGFYWLSDQGKTELAVTFAKAAYKAYFADGRAMWTNEVTADVAEECGIDREEFLQAVQTPEVKARLIEEGQKAIDSGVFGSPFIRVDGEDFWGWDRLSMVRDWLKNGKW
;
A
#
# COMPACT_ATOMS: atom_id res chain seq x y z
N MET A 1 -14.39 5.55 1.21
CA MET A 1 -13.17 6.10 1.84
C MET A 1 -11.98 5.83 0.95
N GLU A 2 -10.93 6.63 1.04
CA GLU A 2 -9.72 6.46 0.23
C GLU A 2 -8.59 5.88 1.10
N PHE A 3 -7.89 4.87 0.57
CA PHE A 3 -6.76 4.21 1.24
C PHE A 3 -5.50 4.38 0.39
N TYR A 4 -4.65 5.32 0.80
CA TYR A 4 -3.37 5.58 0.15
C TYR A 4 -2.25 4.78 0.81
N PHE A 5 -1.43 4.11 -0.01
CA PHE A 5 -0.38 3.24 0.50
C PHE A 5 0.79 3.07 -0.45
N GLU A 6 1.91 2.53 0.05
CA GLU A 6 3.01 2.01 -0.76
C GLU A 6 3.22 0.53 -0.43
N PHE A 7 3.44 -0.31 -1.44
CA PHE A 7 3.76 -1.73 -1.27
C PHE A 7 5.02 -2.00 -0.43
N GLY A 8 5.95 -1.05 -0.39
CA GLY A 8 7.13 -1.10 0.48
C GLY A 8 6.86 -0.69 1.94
N SER A 9 5.65 -0.30 2.31
CA SER A 9 5.30 0.17 3.67
C SER A 9 4.80 -0.98 4.57
N PRO A 10 5.51 -1.30 5.67
CA PRO A 10 5.04 -2.28 6.65
C PRO A 10 3.71 -1.90 7.31
N TYR A 11 3.57 -0.63 7.75
CA TYR A 11 2.31 -0.15 8.33
C TYR A 11 1.18 -0.16 7.29
N GLY A 12 1.50 0.07 6.01
CA GLY A 12 0.56 -0.05 4.90
C GLY A 12 0.05 -1.48 4.75
N TYR A 13 0.94 -2.47 4.88
CA TYR A 13 0.56 -3.88 4.88
C TYR A 13 -0.40 -4.23 6.02
N PHE A 14 -0.10 -3.84 7.26
CA PHE A 14 -1.01 -4.14 8.38
C PHE A 14 -2.37 -3.46 8.19
N ALA A 15 -2.43 -2.23 7.70
CA ALA A 15 -3.70 -1.57 7.41
C ALA A 15 -4.49 -2.23 6.28
N SER A 16 -3.80 -2.79 5.28
CA SER A 16 -4.42 -3.50 4.15
C SER A 16 -5.17 -4.77 4.58
N GLN A 17 -4.83 -5.34 5.75
CA GLN A 17 -5.52 -6.50 6.34
C GLN A 17 -6.85 -6.13 7.02
N GLU A 18 -7.08 -4.86 7.33
CA GLU A 18 -8.21 -4.42 8.16
C GLU A 18 -9.15 -3.44 7.44
N ILE A 19 -8.64 -2.63 6.50
CA ILE A 19 -9.35 -1.46 5.98
C ILE A 19 -10.67 -1.80 5.27
N ASP A 20 -10.71 -2.90 4.51
CA ASP A 20 -11.93 -3.29 3.81
C ASP A 20 -13.00 -3.79 4.78
N ALA A 21 -12.64 -4.58 5.78
CA ALA A 21 -13.56 -5.06 6.81
C ALA A 21 -14.08 -3.90 7.69
N ILE A 22 -13.23 -2.90 7.95
CA ILE A 22 -13.68 -1.64 8.58
C ILE A 22 -14.77 -0.99 7.74
N ALA A 23 -14.52 -0.80 6.44
CA ALA A 23 -15.45 -0.12 5.56
C ALA A 23 -16.77 -0.88 5.41
N GLU A 24 -16.71 -2.20 5.24
CA GLU A 24 -17.86 -3.09 5.14
C GLU A 24 -18.77 -3.00 6.38
N THR A 25 -18.20 -2.90 7.58
CA THR A 25 -18.97 -2.75 8.84
C THR A 25 -19.88 -1.51 8.84
N PHE A 26 -19.56 -0.50 8.03
CA PHE A 26 -20.28 0.77 7.95
C PHE A 26 -20.89 1.03 6.56
N ASP A 27 -21.09 -0.01 5.75
CA ASP A 27 -21.62 0.09 4.38
C ASP A 27 -20.85 1.09 3.49
N ARG A 28 -19.52 1.11 3.64
CA ARG A 28 -18.61 1.96 2.86
C ARG A 28 -17.75 1.12 1.93
N GLU A 29 -17.39 1.69 0.80
CA GLU A 29 -16.37 1.16 -0.10
C GLU A 29 -15.00 1.77 0.19
N VAL A 30 -13.93 1.01 -0.09
CA VAL A 30 -12.54 1.48 -0.03
C VAL A 30 -11.99 1.65 -1.43
N VAL A 31 -11.52 2.85 -1.75
CA VAL A 31 -10.76 3.13 -2.96
C VAL A 31 -9.28 3.00 -2.65
N TRP A 32 -8.67 1.91 -3.09
CA TRP A 32 -7.24 1.63 -2.93
C TRP A 32 -6.42 2.49 -3.90
N LYS A 33 -5.43 3.22 -3.37
CA LYS A 33 -4.62 4.20 -4.12
C LYS A 33 -3.13 4.01 -3.84
N PRO A 34 -2.45 3.07 -4.50
CA PRO A 34 -1.02 2.90 -4.32
C PRO A 34 -0.25 4.10 -4.88
N PHE A 35 0.80 4.53 -4.19
CA PHE A 35 1.72 5.57 -4.65
C PHE A 35 3.14 5.26 -4.15
N MET A 36 4.11 6.11 -4.51
CA MET A 36 5.49 6.00 -4.05
C MET A 36 5.78 7.04 -2.97
N LEU A 37 6.36 6.63 -1.83
CA LEU A 37 6.72 7.56 -0.75
C LEU A 37 7.92 8.44 -1.08
N GLY A 38 8.81 8.02 -1.99
CA GLY A 38 10.01 8.79 -2.36
C GLY A 38 9.72 10.27 -2.69
N PRO A 39 8.78 10.56 -3.62
CA PRO A 39 8.32 11.93 -3.88
C PRO A 39 7.72 12.65 -2.66
N ALA A 40 6.96 11.96 -1.80
CA ALA A 40 6.37 12.54 -0.59
C ALA A 40 7.43 12.89 0.48
N PHE A 41 8.45 12.04 0.64
CA PHE A 41 9.62 12.31 1.49
C PHE A 41 10.35 13.57 1.03
N LYS A 42 10.56 13.72 -0.28
CA LYS A 42 11.17 14.93 -0.84
C LYS A 42 10.36 16.19 -0.54
N LYS A 43 9.02 16.15 -0.65
CA LYS A 43 8.16 17.31 -0.38
C LYS A 43 8.11 17.68 1.10
N THR A 44 8.17 16.69 2.00
CA THR A 44 8.09 16.91 3.45
C THR A 44 9.44 17.10 4.14
N GLY A 45 10.57 16.85 3.45
CA GLY A 45 11.90 16.81 4.07
C GLY A 45 12.13 15.59 4.96
N SER A 46 11.29 14.56 4.83
CA SER A 46 11.42 13.30 5.58
C SER A 46 12.34 12.31 4.86
N VAL A 47 12.73 11.24 5.55
CA VAL A 47 13.50 10.11 5.00
C VAL A 47 12.87 8.78 5.44
N PRO A 48 13.16 7.66 4.77
CA PRO A 48 12.70 6.34 5.21
C PRO A 48 13.06 6.06 6.67
N PHE A 49 12.15 5.42 7.42
CA PHE A 49 12.34 5.19 8.87
C PHE A 49 13.61 4.40 9.21
N MET A 50 14.01 3.49 8.31
CA MET A 50 15.23 2.68 8.47
C MET A 50 16.50 3.52 8.49
N GLU A 51 16.48 4.72 7.88
CA GLU A 51 17.62 5.64 7.84
C GLU A 51 17.67 6.56 9.07
N VAL A 52 16.59 6.64 9.84
CA VAL A 52 16.52 7.50 11.03
C VAL A 52 17.10 6.77 12.24
N PRO A 53 18.20 7.27 12.85
CA PRO A 53 18.77 6.66 14.05
C PRO A 53 17.73 6.51 15.16
N LEU A 54 17.81 5.42 15.92
CA LEU A 54 16.86 5.00 16.97
C LEU A 54 15.47 4.60 16.46
N LYS A 55 14.90 5.29 15.47
CA LYS A 55 13.57 5.01 14.92
C LYS A 55 13.54 3.71 14.12
N GLY A 56 14.52 3.46 13.25
CA GLY A 56 14.62 2.21 12.49
C GLY A 56 14.58 0.96 13.38
N PRO A 57 15.51 0.81 14.37
CA PRO A 57 15.49 -0.31 15.31
C PRO A 57 14.20 -0.43 16.13
N TYR A 58 13.55 0.69 16.47
CA TYR A 58 12.24 0.66 17.12
C TYR A 58 11.18 0.06 16.20
N CYS A 59 11.08 0.54 14.95
CA CYS A 59 10.09 0.09 13.99
C CYS A 59 10.19 -1.41 13.69
N VAL A 60 11.41 -1.97 13.61
CA VAL A 60 11.58 -3.43 13.45
C VAL A 60 10.92 -4.21 14.59
N LYS A 61 11.12 -3.77 15.85
CA LYS A 61 10.46 -4.38 17.00
C LYS A 61 8.96 -4.14 16.99
N ASP A 62 8.53 -3.00 16.48
CA ASP A 62 7.12 -2.61 16.40
C ASP A 62 6.35 -3.48 15.41
N TRP A 63 6.87 -3.70 14.20
CA TRP A 63 6.24 -4.59 13.22
C TRP A 63 6.11 -6.02 13.74
N GLN A 64 7.10 -6.50 14.50
CA GLN A 64 7.00 -7.79 15.17
C GLN A 64 5.88 -7.80 16.24
N ARG A 65 5.75 -6.74 17.04
CA ARG A 65 4.64 -6.63 18.01
C ARG A 65 3.28 -6.57 17.31
N MET A 66 3.18 -5.81 16.23
CA MET A 66 1.96 -5.68 15.45
C MET A 66 1.53 -7.03 14.88
N SER A 67 2.45 -7.77 14.24
CA SER A 67 2.19 -9.12 13.76
C SER A 67 1.63 -10.04 14.84
N LEU A 68 2.23 -10.05 16.04
CA LEU A 68 1.75 -10.84 17.16
C LEU A 68 0.38 -10.38 17.67
N TYR A 69 0.15 -9.06 17.70
CA TYR A 69 -1.10 -8.46 18.18
C TYR A 69 -2.27 -8.70 17.24
N THR A 70 -2.07 -8.50 15.93
CA THR A 70 -3.11 -8.66 14.90
C THR A 70 -3.22 -10.08 14.36
N LYS A 71 -2.28 -10.97 14.72
CA LYS A 71 -2.11 -12.31 14.14
C LYS A 71 -1.89 -12.29 12.62
N THR A 72 -1.34 -11.18 12.11
CA THR A 72 -0.98 -11.04 10.70
C THR A 72 0.41 -11.64 10.47
N PRO A 73 0.58 -12.59 9.54
CA PRO A 73 1.90 -13.12 9.18
C PRO A 73 2.85 -11.99 8.76
N TRP A 74 4.07 -12.03 9.27
CA TRP A 74 5.07 -10.99 9.00
C TRP A 74 6.47 -11.59 9.00
N GLN A 75 7.27 -11.15 8.05
CA GLN A 75 8.72 -11.30 8.05
C GLN A 75 9.35 -10.09 7.38
N MET A 76 10.57 -9.76 7.80
CA MET A 76 11.37 -8.73 7.15
C MET A 76 11.82 -9.23 5.77
N PRO A 77 11.58 -8.48 4.68
CA PRO A 77 12.12 -8.82 3.38
C PRO A 77 13.65 -8.80 3.37
N GLU A 78 14.28 -9.68 2.59
CA GLU A 78 15.74 -9.77 2.48
C GLU A 78 16.38 -8.43 2.06
N LYS A 79 15.73 -7.73 1.11
CA LYS A 79 16.08 -6.36 0.72
C LYS A 79 15.03 -5.39 1.24
N PHE A 80 15.41 -4.66 2.28
CA PHE A 80 14.55 -3.67 2.91
C PHE A 80 15.38 -2.49 3.48
N PRO A 81 14.96 -1.23 3.27
CA PRO A 81 13.84 -0.80 2.43
C PRO A 81 14.15 -0.98 0.94
N THR A 82 13.15 -1.32 0.12
CA THR A 82 13.29 -1.40 -1.35
C THR A 82 11.98 -1.08 -2.04
N ALA A 83 12.05 -0.42 -3.19
CA ALA A 83 10.88 -0.06 -3.98
C ALA A 83 10.30 -1.28 -4.72
N VAL A 84 8.99 -1.49 -4.57
CA VAL A 84 8.21 -2.54 -5.24
C VAL A 84 7.48 -1.92 -6.43
N LEU A 85 8.21 -1.55 -7.49
CA LEU A 85 7.68 -0.67 -8.56
C LEU A 85 6.67 -1.33 -9.50
N ALA A 86 6.78 -2.64 -9.73
CA ALA A 86 5.89 -3.35 -10.64
C ALA A 86 4.46 -3.46 -10.08
N ALA A 87 4.30 -3.67 -8.78
CA ALA A 87 2.99 -3.83 -8.14
C ALA A 87 2.06 -2.61 -8.30
N PRO A 88 2.44 -1.36 -7.97
CA PRO A 88 1.57 -0.21 -8.14
C PRO A 88 1.28 0.11 -9.61
N ARG A 89 2.21 -0.21 -10.52
CA ARG A 89 1.95 -0.11 -11.98
C ARG A 89 0.93 -1.14 -12.42
N GLY A 90 1.10 -2.40 -12.04
CA GLY A 90 0.17 -3.48 -12.33
C GLY A 90 -1.24 -3.18 -11.79
N PHE A 91 -1.32 -2.63 -10.58
CA PHE A 91 -2.58 -2.17 -9.98
C PHE A 91 -3.30 -1.16 -10.88
N TYR A 92 -2.61 -0.10 -11.32
CA TYR A 92 -3.24 0.92 -12.17
C TYR A 92 -3.54 0.41 -13.58
N TRP A 93 -2.68 -0.43 -14.16
CA TRP A 93 -2.95 -1.06 -15.46
C TRP A 93 -4.23 -1.91 -15.45
N LEU A 94 -4.48 -2.66 -14.37
CA LEU A 94 -5.74 -3.40 -14.20
C LEU A 94 -6.93 -2.47 -13.97
N SER A 95 -6.74 -1.43 -13.15
CA SER A 95 -7.79 -0.45 -12.85
C SER A 95 -8.25 0.31 -14.09
N ASP A 96 -7.31 0.70 -14.96
CA ASP A 96 -7.60 1.42 -16.21
C ASP A 96 -8.37 0.54 -17.23
N GLN A 97 -8.37 -0.79 -17.06
CA GLN A 97 -9.19 -1.74 -17.81
C GLN A 97 -10.57 -1.99 -17.18
N GLY A 98 -10.92 -1.29 -16.10
CA GLY A 98 -12.14 -1.53 -15.34
C GLY A 98 -12.10 -2.78 -14.45
N LYS A 99 -10.92 -3.40 -14.24
CA LYS A 99 -10.73 -4.60 -13.41
C LYS A 99 -10.35 -4.25 -11.98
N THR A 100 -11.05 -3.28 -11.36
CA THR A 100 -10.70 -2.71 -10.05
C THR A 100 -10.69 -3.76 -8.93
N GLU A 101 -11.65 -4.68 -8.90
CA GLU A 101 -11.69 -5.75 -7.88
C GLU A 101 -10.49 -6.71 -8.00
N LEU A 102 -10.11 -7.04 -9.23
CA LEU A 102 -8.91 -7.84 -9.50
C LEU A 102 -7.64 -7.08 -9.12
N ALA A 103 -7.59 -5.76 -9.35
CA ALA A 103 -6.48 -4.91 -8.92
C ALA A 103 -6.32 -4.93 -7.39
N VAL A 104 -7.41 -4.83 -6.63
CA VAL A 104 -7.38 -4.93 -5.15
C VAL A 104 -6.96 -6.34 -4.70
N THR A 105 -7.48 -7.39 -5.36
CA THR A 105 -7.08 -8.78 -5.09
C THR A 105 -5.57 -8.97 -5.29
N PHE A 106 -5.05 -8.50 -6.42
CA PHE A 106 -3.62 -8.48 -6.71
C PHE A 106 -2.82 -7.66 -5.71
N ALA A 107 -3.31 -6.49 -5.28
CA ALA A 107 -2.61 -5.67 -4.28
C ALA A 107 -2.47 -6.41 -2.94
N LYS A 108 -3.52 -7.09 -2.47
CA LYS A 108 -3.45 -7.92 -1.26
C LYS A 108 -2.46 -9.07 -1.42
N ALA A 109 -2.47 -9.74 -2.57
CA ALA A 109 -1.54 -10.82 -2.88
C ALA A 109 -0.08 -10.34 -2.93
N ALA A 110 0.19 -9.21 -3.58
CA ALA A 110 1.52 -8.60 -3.65
C ALA A 110 2.05 -8.19 -2.27
N TYR A 111 1.18 -7.64 -1.41
CA TYR A 111 1.52 -7.34 -0.02
C TYR A 111 1.88 -8.59 0.78
N LYS A 112 1.06 -9.64 0.68
CA LYS A 112 1.31 -10.94 1.32
C LYS A 112 2.62 -11.55 0.81
N ALA A 113 2.82 -11.56 -0.51
CA ALA A 113 4.03 -12.07 -1.13
C ALA A 113 5.29 -11.39 -0.57
N TYR A 114 5.25 -10.06 -0.37
CA TYR A 114 6.39 -9.32 0.14
C TYR A 114 6.61 -9.53 1.65
N PHE A 115 5.57 -9.32 2.46
CA PHE A 115 5.72 -9.22 3.91
C PHE A 115 5.35 -10.48 4.70
N ALA A 116 4.61 -11.42 4.12
CA ALA A 116 4.31 -12.71 4.75
C ALA A 116 5.17 -13.83 4.15
N ASP A 117 5.34 -13.85 2.83
CA ASP A 117 6.02 -14.95 2.13
C ASP A 117 7.49 -14.65 1.82
N GLY A 118 7.95 -13.40 2.00
CA GLY A 118 9.37 -13.02 1.85
C GLY A 118 9.87 -13.07 0.41
N ARG A 119 8.96 -12.98 -0.57
CA ARG A 119 9.28 -13.04 -2.00
C ARG A 119 9.99 -11.75 -2.44
N ALA A 120 10.85 -11.87 -3.44
CA ALA A 120 11.65 -10.78 -4.00
C ALA A 120 10.82 -9.80 -4.88
N MET A 121 9.80 -9.17 -4.30
CA MET A 121 8.84 -8.30 -4.99
C MET A 121 9.46 -7.02 -5.60
N TRP A 122 10.76 -6.76 -5.36
CA TRP A 122 11.49 -5.71 -6.08
C TRP A 122 11.84 -6.07 -7.53
N THR A 123 11.55 -7.30 -7.98
CA THR A 123 11.71 -7.72 -9.38
C THR A 123 10.37 -7.76 -10.11
N ASN A 124 10.41 -7.51 -11.42
CA ASN A 124 9.21 -7.57 -12.26
C ASN A 124 8.72 -9.02 -12.38
N GLU A 125 9.64 -9.97 -12.47
CA GLU A 125 9.38 -11.39 -12.68
C GLU A 125 8.58 -11.98 -11.51
N VAL A 126 9.03 -11.74 -10.28
CA VAL A 126 8.34 -12.25 -9.08
C VAL A 126 6.99 -11.57 -8.90
N THR A 127 6.89 -10.28 -9.25
CA THR A 127 5.60 -9.58 -9.22
C THR A 127 4.63 -10.14 -10.26
N ALA A 128 5.11 -10.52 -11.45
CA ALA A 128 4.32 -11.14 -12.50
C ALA A 128 3.86 -12.55 -12.10
N ASP A 129 4.71 -13.34 -11.42
CA ASP A 129 4.31 -14.65 -10.89
C ASP A 129 3.16 -14.50 -9.86
N VAL A 130 3.20 -13.48 -8.99
CA VAL A 130 2.07 -13.16 -8.07
C VAL A 130 0.82 -12.72 -8.82
N ALA A 131 0.98 -11.97 -9.92
CA ALA A 131 -0.15 -11.58 -10.77
C ALA A 131 -0.81 -12.80 -11.42
N GLU A 132 0.00 -13.75 -11.91
CA GLU A 132 -0.45 -15.02 -12.49
C GLU A 132 -1.24 -15.87 -11.49
N GLU A 133 -0.79 -15.93 -10.23
CA GLU A 133 -1.52 -16.58 -9.13
C GLU A 133 -2.90 -15.96 -8.88
N CYS A 134 -3.13 -14.70 -9.29
CA CYS A 134 -4.41 -14.02 -9.23
C CYS A 134 -5.25 -14.15 -10.52
N GLY A 135 -4.78 -14.90 -11.52
CA GLY A 135 -5.46 -15.08 -12.81
C GLY A 135 -5.18 -13.96 -13.83
N ILE A 136 -4.10 -13.20 -13.67
CA ILE A 136 -3.64 -12.17 -14.62
C ILE A 136 -2.61 -12.80 -15.55
N ASP A 137 -2.69 -12.55 -16.86
CA ASP A 137 -1.69 -13.07 -17.80
C ASP A 137 -0.29 -12.52 -17.46
N ARG A 138 0.66 -13.44 -17.24
CA ARG A 138 2.01 -13.13 -16.77
C ARG A 138 2.79 -12.29 -17.77
N GLU A 139 2.69 -12.61 -19.05
CA GLU A 139 3.46 -11.96 -20.10
C GLU A 139 2.87 -10.58 -20.42
N GLU A 140 1.54 -10.47 -20.51
CA GLU A 140 0.85 -9.19 -20.62
C GLU A 140 1.20 -8.27 -19.44
N PHE A 141 1.24 -8.80 -18.22
CA PHE A 141 1.62 -8.03 -17.04
C PHE A 141 3.07 -7.51 -17.15
N LEU A 142 4.03 -8.37 -17.49
CA LEU A 142 5.44 -7.99 -17.63
C LEU A 142 5.64 -6.89 -18.66
N GLN A 143 4.93 -6.96 -19.78
CA GLN A 143 4.97 -5.93 -20.82
C GLN A 143 4.32 -4.64 -20.31
N ALA A 144 3.13 -4.76 -19.72
CA ALA A 144 2.33 -3.63 -19.24
C ALA A 144 3.07 -2.79 -18.19
N VAL A 145 3.66 -3.39 -17.14
CA VAL A 145 4.33 -2.64 -16.05
C VAL A 145 5.58 -1.87 -16.49
N GLN A 146 6.00 -2.05 -17.74
CA GLN A 146 7.16 -1.39 -18.33
C GLN A 146 6.78 -0.27 -19.30
N THR A 147 5.50 -0.14 -19.68
CA THR A 147 5.06 0.85 -20.66
C THR A 147 5.21 2.29 -20.14
N PRO A 148 5.47 3.27 -21.01
CA PRO A 148 5.48 4.69 -20.62
C PRO A 148 4.17 5.14 -19.98
N GLU A 149 3.04 4.64 -20.48
CA GLU A 149 1.69 5.04 -20.06
C GLU A 149 1.44 4.68 -18.59
N VAL A 150 1.73 3.44 -18.18
CA VAL A 150 1.51 3.03 -16.78
C VAL A 150 2.51 3.70 -15.82
N LYS A 151 3.72 4.00 -16.30
CA LYS A 151 4.71 4.75 -15.51
C LYS A 151 4.22 6.17 -15.26
N ALA A 152 3.70 6.84 -16.29
CA ALA A 152 3.12 8.17 -16.18
C ALA A 152 1.88 8.15 -15.28
N ARG A 153 1.01 7.15 -15.42
CA ARG A 153 -0.18 6.91 -14.58
C ARG A 153 0.18 6.87 -13.09
N LEU A 154 1.18 6.09 -12.71
CA LEU A 154 1.65 6.01 -11.31
C LEU A 154 2.22 7.35 -10.81
N ILE A 155 3.00 8.05 -11.63
CA ILE A 155 3.54 9.37 -11.28
C ILE A 155 2.40 10.36 -11.05
N GLU A 156 1.42 10.39 -11.94
CA GLU A 156 0.27 11.29 -11.87
C GLU A 156 -0.57 11.05 -10.60
N GLU A 157 -0.88 9.79 -10.27
CA GLU A 157 -1.62 9.48 -9.04
C GLU A 157 -0.84 9.82 -7.78
N GLY A 158 0.47 9.56 -7.78
CA GLY A 158 1.35 9.99 -6.69
C GLY A 158 1.35 11.51 -6.52
N GLN A 159 1.44 12.25 -7.62
CA GLN A 159 1.41 13.71 -7.59
C GLN A 159 0.07 14.25 -7.10
N LYS A 160 -1.06 13.71 -7.59
CA LYS A 160 -2.41 14.06 -7.12
C LYS A 160 -2.57 13.81 -5.62
N ALA A 161 -2.13 12.65 -5.13
CA ALA A 161 -2.16 12.33 -3.71
C ALA A 161 -1.40 13.39 -2.90
N ILE A 162 -0.16 13.66 -3.30
CA ILE A 162 0.77 14.58 -2.64
C ILE A 162 0.28 16.04 -2.69
N ASP A 163 -0.35 16.46 -3.78
CA ASP A 163 -0.92 17.80 -3.91
C ASP A 163 -2.22 17.96 -3.11
N SER A 164 -2.94 16.86 -2.88
CA SER A 164 -4.08 16.82 -1.96
C SER A 164 -3.69 16.66 -0.47
N GLY A 165 -2.40 16.69 -0.14
CA GLY A 165 -1.91 16.61 1.25
C GLY A 165 -1.56 15.22 1.76
N VAL A 166 -1.61 14.17 0.93
CA VAL A 166 -1.16 12.82 1.32
C VAL A 166 0.37 12.79 1.37
N PHE A 167 0.95 12.35 2.50
CA PHE A 167 2.40 12.42 2.70
C PHE A 167 3.03 11.12 3.24
N GLY A 168 2.24 10.08 3.48
CA GLY A 168 2.72 8.87 4.14
C GLY A 168 1.88 7.64 3.81
N SER A 169 2.30 6.48 4.33
CA SER A 169 1.60 5.22 4.14
C SER A 169 1.53 4.44 5.46
N PRO A 170 0.35 3.97 5.88
CA PRO A 170 -0.95 4.17 5.24
C PRO A 170 -1.50 5.58 5.53
N PHE A 171 -2.30 6.11 4.61
CA PHE A 171 -3.04 7.36 4.81
C PHE A 171 -4.47 7.14 4.36
N ILE A 172 -5.44 7.39 5.25
CA ILE A 172 -6.85 7.11 5.05
C ILE A 172 -7.58 8.45 5.01
N ARG A 173 -8.44 8.65 3.99
CA ARG A 173 -9.33 9.80 3.90
C ARG A 173 -10.79 9.36 3.97
N VAL A 174 -11.55 9.93 4.90
CA VAL A 174 -12.97 9.64 5.11
C VAL A 174 -13.75 10.94 5.09
N ASP A 175 -14.56 11.15 4.06
CA ASP A 175 -15.46 12.31 3.94
C ASP A 175 -14.75 13.66 4.09
N GLY A 176 -13.52 13.74 3.56
CA GLY A 176 -12.64 14.92 3.61
C GLY A 176 -11.74 15.01 4.85
N GLU A 177 -11.88 14.11 5.82
CA GLU A 177 -11.03 14.04 7.01
C GLU A 177 -9.88 13.04 6.83
N ASP A 178 -8.70 13.40 7.34
CA ASP A 178 -7.45 12.70 7.08
C ASP A 178 -6.89 11.99 8.31
N PHE A 179 -6.53 10.71 8.15
CA PHE A 179 -5.97 9.85 9.19
C PHE A 179 -4.68 9.18 8.68
N TRP A 180 -3.56 9.49 9.30
CA TRP A 180 -2.26 8.95 8.92
C TRP A 180 -1.74 7.93 9.94
N GLY A 181 -1.45 6.72 9.47
CA GLY A 181 -0.92 5.62 10.29
C GLY A 181 -1.93 4.49 10.52
N TRP A 182 -1.42 3.26 10.64
CA TRP A 182 -2.25 2.10 10.97
C TRP A 182 -2.90 2.24 12.35
N ASP A 183 -2.20 2.87 13.30
CA ASP A 183 -2.68 3.13 14.66
C ASP A 183 -3.88 4.10 14.71
N ARG A 184 -4.25 4.72 13.58
CA ARG A 184 -5.44 5.56 13.44
C ARG A 184 -6.67 4.83 12.93
N LEU A 185 -6.58 3.53 12.61
CA LEU A 185 -7.75 2.77 12.15
C LEU A 185 -8.86 2.68 13.21
N SER A 186 -8.52 2.72 14.52
CA SER A 186 -9.52 2.86 15.58
C SER A 186 -10.27 4.19 15.51
N MET A 187 -9.54 5.30 15.32
CA MET A 187 -10.15 6.61 15.12
C MET A 187 -10.98 6.66 13.83
N VAL A 188 -10.55 6.00 12.76
CA VAL A 188 -11.36 5.85 11.53
C VAL A 188 -12.68 5.15 11.82
N ARG A 189 -12.68 4.06 12.60
CA ARG A 189 -13.93 3.39 13.03
C ARG A 189 -14.81 4.33 13.84
N ASP A 190 -14.24 5.08 14.77
CA ASP A 190 -14.99 6.05 15.59
C ASP A 190 -15.59 7.16 14.71
N TRP A 191 -14.86 7.64 13.69
CA TRP A 191 -15.31 8.68 12.75
C TRP A 191 -16.47 8.19 11.89
N LEU A 192 -16.36 6.96 11.37
CA LEU A 192 -17.43 6.34 10.61
C LEU A 192 -18.70 6.13 11.45
N LYS A 193 -18.54 5.83 12.74
CA LYS A 193 -19.65 5.59 13.65
C LYS A 193 -20.35 6.87 14.09
N ASN A 194 -19.57 7.89 14.48
CA ASN A 194 -20.09 9.06 15.19
C ASN A 194 -20.16 10.31 14.30
N GLY A 195 -19.51 10.31 13.13
CA GLY A 195 -19.29 11.50 12.32
C GLY A 195 -18.21 12.40 12.92
N LYS A 196 -18.37 13.71 12.75
CA LYS A 196 -17.41 14.73 13.23
C LYS A 196 -17.51 14.91 14.75
N TRP A 197 -16.36 15.05 15.42
CA TRP A 197 -16.25 15.46 16.82
C TRP A 197 -15.32 16.66 16.99
#